data_AF-A0A1W9TT76-F1
#
_entry.id   AF-A0A1W9TT76-F1
#
_cell.length_a   1.000
_cell.length_b   1.000
_cell.length_c   1.000
_cell.angle_alpha   90.00
_cell.angle_beta   90.00
_cell.angle_gamma   90.00
#
_symmetry.space_group_name_H-M   'P 1'
#
loop_
_entity.id
_entity.type
_entity.pdbx_description
1 polymer ?
#
loop_
_entity_poly.entity_id
_entity_poly.type
_entity_poly.pdbx_seq_one_letter_code
_entity_poly.pdbx_strand_id
1 'polypeptide(L)'
;MYEAAILHDIGIFRTNAPGLDCNGNLPYICHGYIGRDIMEQLGYPKHALICERHVGTGITTEDIKKNKLPLPVRNMMPETLEEKIICYADKFYSKEPNSLTNEKSVESIIKELQQFGNLQVARFYKLMELLHFA
;
A
#
# COMPACT_ATOMS: atom_id res chain seq x y z
N MET A 1 10.34 -12.77 0.99
CA MET A 1 9.41 -11.98 1.83
C MET A 1 10.10 -10.74 2.40
N TYR A 2 11.20 -10.86 3.15
CA TYR A 2 11.93 -9.70 3.71
C TYR A 2 12.37 -8.68 2.67
N GLU A 3 12.92 -9.14 1.54
CA GLU A 3 13.29 -8.28 0.41
C GLU A 3 12.10 -7.47 -0.09
N ALA A 4 10.95 -8.11 -0.26
CA ALA A 4 9.72 -7.46 -0.69
C ALA A 4 9.18 -6.45 0.34
N ALA A 5 9.33 -6.73 1.64
CA ALA A 5 8.99 -5.79 2.69
C ALA A 5 9.88 -4.53 2.67
N ILE A 6 11.15 -4.64 2.26
CA ILE A 6 12.02 -3.47 2.07
C ILE A 6 11.66 -2.71 0.78
N LEU A 7 11.29 -3.45 -0.26
CA LEU A 7 11.11 -2.91 -1.62
C LEU A 7 9.69 -2.44 -1.95
N HIS A 8 8.68 -2.74 -1.14
CA HIS A 8 7.28 -2.47 -1.49
C HIS A 8 7.00 -1.01 -1.88
N ASP A 9 7.71 -0.07 -1.25
CA ASP A 9 7.59 1.37 -1.48
C ASP A 9 8.60 1.95 -2.47
N ILE A 10 9.38 1.13 -3.19
CA ILE A 10 10.46 1.61 -4.06
C ILE A 10 9.99 2.65 -5.11
N GLY A 11 8.71 2.68 -5.47
CA GLY A 11 8.17 3.64 -6.42
C GLY A 11 7.96 5.06 -5.87
N ILE A 12 8.09 5.27 -4.54
CA ILE A 12 7.76 6.52 -3.86
C ILE A 12 8.54 7.73 -4.38
N PHE A 13 9.81 7.54 -4.75
CA PHE A 13 10.70 8.62 -5.20
C PHE A 13 10.24 9.28 -6.51
N ARG A 14 9.33 8.63 -7.27
CA ARG A 14 8.73 9.19 -8.49
C ARG A 14 7.40 9.89 -8.24
N THR A 15 6.94 9.95 -6.99
CA THR A 15 5.69 10.61 -6.61
C THR A 15 5.95 12.00 -6.02
N ASN A 16 4.92 12.84 -6.06
CA ASN A 16 4.88 14.14 -5.41
C ASN A 16 4.46 13.96 -3.96
N ALA A 17 5.44 13.80 -3.06
CA ALA A 17 5.26 13.74 -1.62
C ALA A 17 6.37 14.55 -0.93
N PRO A 18 6.27 15.90 -0.94
CA PRO A 18 7.35 16.78 -0.46
C PRO A 18 7.68 16.60 1.03
N GLY A 19 6.71 16.17 1.86
CA GLY A 19 6.96 15.84 3.27
C GLY A 19 7.92 14.67 3.48
N LEU A 20 8.13 13.86 2.43
CA LEU A 20 9.08 12.74 2.38
C LEU A 20 10.27 13.04 1.45
N ASP A 21 10.49 14.31 1.12
CA ASP A 21 11.51 14.77 0.17
C ASP A 21 11.39 14.12 -1.23
N CYS A 22 10.18 13.73 -1.62
CA CYS A 22 9.88 13.17 -2.94
C CYS A 22 9.23 14.24 -3.83
N ASN A 23 9.93 14.63 -4.90
CA ASN A 23 9.57 15.75 -5.78
C ASN A 23 9.15 15.29 -7.19
N GLY A 24 8.57 14.09 -7.31
CA GLY A 24 8.08 13.56 -8.57
C GLY A 24 6.80 14.23 -9.07
N ASN A 25 6.29 13.77 -10.22
CA ASN A 25 5.14 14.38 -10.90
C ASN A 25 3.80 13.66 -10.67
N LEU A 26 3.83 12.46 -10.09
CA LEU A 26 2.64 11.61 -9.92
C LEU A 26 2.10 11.69 -8.49
N PRO A 27 0.77 11.62 -8.28
CA PRO A 27 0.20 11.59 -6.93
C PRO A 27 0.74 10.42 -6.09
N TYR A 28 0.86 10.59 -4.77
CA TYR A 28 1.42 9.59 -3.85
C TYR A 28 0.87 8.18 -4.07
N ILE A 29 -0.44 8.01 -4.27
CA ILE A 29 -1.09 6.71 -4.49
C ILE A 29 -0.49 5.89 -5.66
N CYS A 30 0.20 6.54 -6.59
CA CYS A 30 0.82 5.90 -7.74
C CYS A 30 2.07 5.07 -7.40
N HIS A 31 2.69 5.26 -6.22
CA HIS A 31 3.96 4.59 -5.87
C HIS A 31 3.90 3.07 -6.04
N GLY A 32 2.74 2.44 -5.77
CA GLY A 32 2.60 0.99 -5.90
C GLY A 32 2.79 0.49 -7.33
N TYR A 33 2.04 1.02 -8.31
CA TYR A 33 2.18 0.56 -9.71
C TYR A 33 3.51 1.02 -10.31
N ILE A 34 4.05 2.16 -9.89
CA ILE A 34 5.39 2.59 -10.29
C ILE A 34 6.44 1.59 -9.79
N GLY A 35 6.32 1.15 -8.53
CA GLY A 35 7.19 0.14 -7.95
C GLY A 35 7.09 -1.19 -8.71
N ARG A 36 5.88 -1.56 -9.16
CA ARG A 36 5.68 -2.69 -10.06
C ARG A 36 6.44 -2.54 -11.36
N ASP A 37 6.29 -1.41 -12.05
CA ASP A 37 6.98 -1.18 -13.33
C ASP A 37 8.50 -1.25 -13.18
N ILE A 38 9.06 -0.71 -12.09
CA ILE A 38 10.50 -0.79 -11.76
C ILE A 38 10.93 -2.25 -11.56
N MET A 39 10.19 -3.00 -10.75
CA MET A 39 10.54 -4.39 -10.44
C MET A 39 10.40 -5.31 -11.65
N GLU A 40 9.41 -5.10 -12.52
CA GLU A 40 9.28 -5.84 -13.78
C GLU A 40 10.47 -5.57 -14.71
N GLN A 41 10.90 -4.31 -14.85
CA GLN A 41 12.08 -3.94 -15.65
C GLN A 41 13.38 -4.57 -15.14
N LEU A 42 13.49 -4.76 -13.82
CA LEU A 42 14.65 -5.40 -13.19
C LEU A 42 14.58 -6.94 -13.16
N GLY A 43 13.51 -7.54 -13.70
CA GLY A 43 13.36 -9.01 -13.75
C GLY A 43 12.81 -9.65 -12.46
N TYR A 44 12.14 -8.88 -11.60
CA TYR A 44 11.58 -9.35 -10.32
C TYR A 44 10.04 -9.31 -10.28
N PRO A 45 9.33 -10.11 -11.10
CA PRO A 45 7.87 -10.02 -11.26
C PRO A 45 7.08 -10.33 -9.97
N LYS A 46 7.62 -11.17 -9.08
CA LYS A 46 6.98 -11.45 -7.77
C LYS A 46 7.02 -10.25 -6.82
N HIS A 47 8.15 -9.53 -6.78
CA HIS A 47 8.30 -8.30 -6.01
C HIS A 47 7.40 -7.19 -6.58
N ALA A 48 7.24 -7.17 -7.89
CA ALA A 48 6.42 -6.21 -8.60
C ALA A 48 4.93 -6.27 -8.15
N LEU A 49 4.39 -7.48 -7.97
CA LEU A 49 3.01 -7.65 -7.48
C LEU A 49 2.84 -7.14 -6.05
N ILE A 50 3.81 -7.38 -5.17
CA ILE A 50 3.80 -6.86 -3.80
C ILE A 50 3.85 -5.33 -3.80
N CYS A 51 4.70 -4.73 -4.64
CA CYS A 51 4.76 -3.27 -4.80
C CYS A 51 3.40 -2.71 -5.22
N GLU A 52 2.70 -3.32 -6.18
CA GLU A 52 1.40 -2.81 -6.59
C GLU A 52 0.28 -3.04 -5.56
N ARG A 53 0.26 -4.19 -4.91
CA ARG A 53 -0.89 -4.68 -4.15
C ARG A 53 -0.85 -4.34 -2.65
N HIS A 54 0.21 -3.69 -2.16
CA HIS A 54 0.29 -3.28 -0.76
C HIS A 54 -0.47 -1.98 -0.44
N VAL A 55 -0.83 -1.19 -1.47
CA VAL A 55 -1.39 0.16 -1.29
C VAL A 55 -2.79 0.09 -0.65
N GLY A 56 -3.00 0.91 0.40
CA GLY A 56 -4.25 0.87 1.16
C GLY A 56 -4.52 -0.53 1.71
N THR A 57 -5.76 -1.00 1.70
CA THR A 57 -6.12 -2.39 2.03
C THR A 57 -6.45 -3.21 0.78
N GLY A 58 -5.76 -2.88 -0.33
CA GLY A 58 -6.08 -3.31 -1.68
C GLY A 58 -7.05 -2.35 -2.39
N ILE A 59 -6.92 -2.25 -3.71
CA ILE A 59 -7.71 -1.34 -4.56
C ILE A 59 -8.34 -2.14 -5.71
N THR A 60 -9.67 -2.10 -5.84
CA THR A 60 -10.36 -2.80 -6.94
C THR A 60 -10.53 -1.93 -8.18
N THR A 61 -10.91 -2.55 -9.29
CA THR A 61 -11.27 -1.83 -10.52
C THR A 61 -12.42 -0.85 -10.30
N GLU A 62 -13.37 -1.18 -9.43
CA GLU A 62 -14.50 -0.31 -9.07
C GLU A 62 -14.03 0.89 -8.25
N ASP A 63 -13.10 0.69 -7.30
CA ASP A 63 -12.52 1.77 -6.51
C ASP A 63 -11.81 2.79 -7.41
N ILE A 64 -11.03 2.31 -8.38
CA ILE A 64 -10.32 3.15 -9.37
C ILE A 64 -11.31 3.96 -10.20
N LYS A 65 -12.32 3.31 -10.77
CA LYS A 65 -13.31 3.96 -11.64
C LYS A 65 -14.17 4.96 -10.87
N LYS A 66 -14.69 4.57 -9.70
CA LYS A 66 -15.60 5.38 -8.88
C LYS A 66 -14.91 6.65 -8.38
N ASN A 67 -13.67 6.52 -7.89
CA ASN A 67 -12.93 7.64 -7.32
C ASN A 67 -12.02 8.36 -8.34
N LYS A 68 -12.06 7.94 -9.62
CA LYS A 68 -11.21 8.46 -10.70
C LYS A 68 -9.73 8.48 -10.30
N LEU A 69 -9.26 7.40 -9.69
CA LEU A 69 -7.88 7.30 -9.22
C LEU A 69 -6.92 7.33 -10.42
N PRO A 70 -5.75 7.98 -10.31
CA PRO A 70 -4.73 8.05 -11.36
C PRO A 70 -3.92 6.74 -11.45
N LEU A 71 -4.62 5.60 -11.48
CA LEU A 71 -4.07 4.26 -11.46
C LEU A 71 -4.49 3.52 -12.74
N PRO A 72 -3.68 2.58 -13.27
CA PRO A 72 -4.12 1.71 -14.35
C PRO A 72 -5.34 0.90 -13.91
N VAL A 73 -6.36 0.79 -14.78
CA VAL A 73 -7.64 0.15 -14.44
C VAL A 73 -7.49 -1.36 -14.41
N ARG A 74 -6.98 -1.89 -13.29
CA ARG A 74 -6.84 -3.33 -13.00
C ARG A 74 -7.03 -3.61 -11.52
N ASN A 75 -7.29 -4.86 -11.17
CA ASN A 75 -7.47 -5.26 -9.78
C ASN A 75 -6.12 -5.32 -9.06
N MET A 76 -5.95 -4.53 -8.02
CA MET A 76 -4.73 -4.41 -7.21
C MET A 76 -4.98 -4.87 -5.76
N MET A 77 -5.76 -5.94 -5.62
CA MET A 77 -6.00 -6.58 -4.32
C MET A 77 -4.84 -7.53 -3.97
N PRO A 78 -4.43 -7.62 -2.69
CA PRO A 78 -3.47 -8.64 -2.27
C PRO A 78 -4.09 -10.04 -2.33
N GLU A 79 -3.43 -10.95 -3.04
CA GLU A 79 -3.89 -12.30 -3.33
C GLU A 79 -3.11 -13.35 -2.54
N THR A 80 -1.78 -13.30 -2.54
CA THR A 80 -0.95 -14.27 -1.80
C THR A 80 -0.89 -13.95 -0.31
N LEU A 81 -0.40 -14.90 0.49
CA LEU A 81 -0.21 -14.66 1.93
C LEU A 81 0.83 -13.55 2.16
N GLU A 82 1.93 -13.55 1.40
CA GLU A 82 2.99 -12.54 1.51
C GLU A 82 2.49 -11.14 1.13
N GLU A 83 1.69 -11.03 0.07
CA GLU A 83 1.05 -9.76 -0.33
C GLU A 83 0.12 -9.25 0.78
N LYS A 84 -0.68 -10.13 1.40
CA LYS A 84 -1.59 -9.77 2.50
C LYS A 84 -0.83 -9.36 3.76
N ILE A 85 0.24 -10.07 4.12
CA ILE A 85 1.08 -9.73 5.27
C ILE A 85 1.69 -8.34 5.10
N ILE A 86 2.27 -8.03 3.94
CA ILE A 86 2.91 -6.73 3.70
C ILE A 86 1.86 -5.62 3.62
N CYS A 87 0.74 -5.84 2.93
CA CYS A 87 -0.37 -4.88 2.88
C CYS A 87 -0.93 -4.55 4.27
N TYR A 88 -1.02 -5.55 5.14
CA TYR A 88 -1.46 -5.38 6.52
C TYR A 88 -0.41 -4.66 7.39
N ALA A 89 0.84 -5.14 7.38
CA ALA A 89 1.92 -4.62 8.20
C ALA A 89 2.27 -3.16 7.89
N ASP A 90 2.18 -2.73 6.62
CA ASP A 90 2.40 -1.34 6.21
C ASP A 90 1.47 -0.34 6.92
N LYS A 91 0.31 -0.77 7.45
CA LYS A 91 -0.60 0.13 8.17
C LYS A 91 -0.13 0.51 9.56
N PHE A 92 0.78 -0.27 10.14
CA PHE A 92 1.20 -0.08 11.52
C PHE A 92 2.30 0.97 11.69
N TYR A 93 2.99 1.35 10.61
CA TYR A 93 4.08 2.32 10.68
C TYR A 93 3.86 3.46 9.69
N SER A 94 4.32 4.66 10.08
CA SER A 94 4.27 5.83 9.20
C SER A 94 5.66 6.16 8.67
N LYS A 95 5.70 7.02 7.66
CA LYS A 95 6.95 7.56 7.09
C LYS A 95 7.29 8.94 7.67
N GLU A 96 6.58 9.38 8.70
CA GLU A 96 6.82 10.66 9.36
C GLU A 96 8.07 10.57 10.25
N PRO A 97 9.05 11.49 10.11
CA PRO A 97 10.35 11.41 10.80
C PRO A 97 10.28 11.17 12.30
N ASN A 98 9.27 11.73 12.98
CA ASN A 98 9.11 11.64 14.43
C ASN A 98 8.36 10.37 14.91
N SER A 99 7.96 9.48 14.00
CA SER A 99 7.17 8.27 14.34
C SER A 99 7.56 7.02 13.55
N LEU A 100 8.73 7.01 12.90
CA LEU A 100 9.21 5.91 12.08
C LEU A 100 9.22 4.55 12.80
N THR A 101 9.49 4.54 14.10
CA THR A 101 9.55 3.33 14.94
C THR A 101 8.32 3.15 15.83
N ASN A 102 7.35 4.07 15.76
CA ASN A 102 6.19 4.03 16.63
C ASN A 102 5.09 3.24 15.93
N GLU A 103 4.77 2.08 16.49
CA GLU A 103 3.66 1.27 16.03
C GLU A 103 2.33 1.97 16.33
N LYS A 104 1.48 2.12 15.31
CA LYS A 104 0.14 2.67 15.44
C LYS A 104 -0.79 1.67 16.10
N SER A 105 -1.69 2.16 16.96
CA SER A 105 -2.77 1.32 17.48
C SER A 105 -3.79 1.00 16.38
N VAL A 106 -4.50 -0.12 16.54
CA VAL A 106 -5.58 -0.54 15.64
C VAL A 106 -6.65 0.55 15.50
N GLU A 107 -7.00 1.22 16.59
CA GLU A 107 -7.98 2.32 16.56
C GLU A 107 -7.50 3.50 15.72
N SER A 108 -6.21 3.82 15.77
CA SER A 108 -5.63 4.88 14.93
C SER A 108 -5.68 4.50 13.46
N ILE A 109 -5.33 3.25 13.12
CA ILE A 109 -5.37 2.75 11.74
C ILE A 109 -6.80 2.80 11.20
N ILE A 110 -7.78 2.36 12.00
CA ILE A 110 -9.20 2.40 11.60
C ILE A 110 -9.65 3.84 11.31
N LYS A 111 -9.29 4.80 12.18
CA LYS A 111 -9.61 6.23 11.98
C LYS A 111 -9.02 6.79 10.69
N GLU A 112 -7.79 6.40 10.33
CA GLU A 112 -7.17 6.79 9.06
C GLU A 112 -7.90 6.17 7.86
N LEU A 113 -8.20 4.87 7.92
CA LEU A 113 -8.89 4.16 6.83
C LEU A 113 -10.32 4.65 6.60
N GLN A 114 -11.03 5.08 7.66
CA GLN A 114 -12.38 5.63 7.56
C GLN A 114 -12.47 6.84 6.63
N GLN A 115 -11.38 7.62 6.51
CA GLN A 115 -11.31 8.79 5.62
C GLN A 115 -11.45 8.40 4.15
N PHE A 116 -11.09 7.16 3.81
CA PHE A 116 -11.17 6.59 2.47
C PHE A 116 -12.43 5.71 2.26
N GLY A 117 -13.30 5.63 3.28
CA GLY A 117 -14.59 4.94 3.25
C GLY A 117 -14.61 3.58 3.94
N ASN A 118 -15.83 3.15 4.29
CA ASN A 118 -16.08 1.95 5.11
C ASN A 118 -15.54 0.64 4.51
N LEU A 119 -15.36 0.58 3.19
CA LEU A 119 -14.80 -0.62 2.53
C LEU A 119 -13.35 -0.86 2.93
N GLN A 120 -12.54 0.19 3.09
CA GLN A 120 -11.14 0.05 3.48
C GLN A 120 -11.02 -0.55 4.89
N VAL A 121 -11.87 -0.10 5.80
CA VAL A 121 -11.98 -0.61 7.18
C VAL A 121 -12.44 -2.07 7.19
N ALA A 122 -13.47 -2.41 6.41
CA ALA A 122 -13.96 -3.79 6.33
C ALA A 122 -12.90 -4.75 5.78
N ARG A 123 -12.09 -4.32 4.79
CA ARG A 123 -10.96 -5.09 4.28
C ARG A 123 -9.85 -5.24 5.32
N PHE A 124 -9.57 -4.20 6.10
CA PHE A 124 -8.61 -4.26 7.21
C PHE A 124 -9.01 -5.31 8.26
N TYR A 125 -10.27 -5.31 8.70
CA TYR A 125 -10.77 -6.31 9.65
C TYR A 125 -10.62 -7.75 9.13
N LYS A 126 -10.88 -7.97 7.84
CA LYS A 126 -10.65 -9.30 7.22
C LYS A 126 -9.18 -9.71 7.25
N LEU A 127 -8.25 -8.78 7.08
CA LEU A 127 -6.82 -9.05 7.20
C LEU A 127 -6.43 -9.36 8.66
N MET A 128 -6.97 -8.62 9.63
CA MET A 128 -6.77 -8.89 11.06
C MET A 128 -7.22 -10.30 11.45
N GLU A 129 -8.45 -10.67 11.05
CA GLU A 129 -9.03 -11.98 11.31
C GLU A 129 -8.18 -13.10 10.68
N LEU A 130 -7.80 -12.94 9.41
CA LEU A 130 -6.97 -13.92 8.69
C LEU A 130 -5.59 -14.11 9.33
N LEU A 131 -4.99 -13.04 9.86
CA LEU A 131 -3.63 -13.06 10.41
C LEU A 131 -3.62 -13.30 11.93
N HIS A 132 -4.76 -13.64 12.54
CA HIS A 132 -4.91 -13.98 13.95
C HIS A 132 -4.43 -12.88 14.92
N PHE A 133 -4.50 -11.61 14.51
CA PHE A 133 -4.27 -10.48 15.41
C PHE A 133 -5.59 -10.09 16.06
N ALA A 134 -5.77 -10.49 17.33
CA ALA A 134 -6.90 -10.13 18.19
C ALA A 134 -6.42 -9.27 19.37
#